data_AF-A0A429PV40-F1
#
_entry.id   AF-A0A429PV40-F1
#
_cell.length_a   1.000
_cell.length_b   1.000
_cell.length_c   1.000
_cell.angle_alpha   90.00
_cell.angle_beta   90.00
_cell.angle_gamma   90.00
#
_symmetry.space_group_name_H-M   'P 1'
#
loop_
_entity.id
_entity.type
_entity.pdbx_description
1 polymer ?
#
loop_
_entity_poly.entity_id
_entity_poly.type
_entity_poly.pdbx_seq_one_letter_code
_entity_poly.pdbx_strand_id
1 'polypeptide(L)'
;MTAVPVGRRRDDEPVVRQVTEDLVLVEAGGRKVLAAAVCPHRGGRLKYGRVDGDRLRITCPLHHTTFDLTSGERLSGAACAALRVVDVLPGQDVTAPDPSPGGAP
;
A
#
# COMPACT_ATOMS: atom_id res chain seq x y z
N MET A 1 -25.86 -14.72 20.45
CA MET A 1 -24.61 -13.94 20.62
C MET A 1 -23.93 -13.89 19.27
N THR A 2 -24.20 -12.83 18.50
CA THR A 2 -23.62 -12.65 17.17
C THR A 2 -22.27 -11.97 17.36
N ALA A 3 -21.18 -12.62 16.97
CA ALA A 3 -19.86 -12.03 17.01
C ALA A 3 -19.85 -10.75 16.16
N VAL A 4 -19.54 -9.62 16.80
CA VAL A 4 -19.24 -8.37 16.10
C VAL A 4 -17.93 -8.59 15.34
N PRO A 5 -17.87 -8.37 14.01
CA PRO A 5 -16.61 -8.50 13.30
C PRO A 5 -15.61 -7.52 13.91
N VAL A 6 -14.43 -8.01 14.28
CA VAL A 6 -13.33 -7.20 14.80
C VAL A 6 -13.11 -6.05 13.82
N GLY A 7 -13.47 -4.85 14.24
CA GLY A 7 -13.27 -3.64 13.45
C GLY A 7 -11.81 -3.54 13.04
N ARG A 8 -11.55 -3.27 11.75
CA ARG A 8 -10.19 -3.02 11.26
C ARG A 8 -9.53 -1.95 12.12
N ARG A 9 -8.31 -2.22 12.60
CA ARG A 9 -7.50 -1.23 13.31
C ARG A 9 -7.34 0.02 12.44
N ARG A 10 -7.51 1.19 13.06
CA ARG A 10 -7.42 2.51 12.41
C ARG A 10 -5.98 3.03 12.32
N ASP A 11 -5.01 2.25 12.77
CA ASP A 11 -3.65 2.73 13.06
C ASP A 11 -2.61 2.36 11.98
N ASP A 12 -3.00 1.67 10.90
CA ASP A 12 -2.10 1.42 9.77
C ASP A 12 -2.03 2.65 8.87
N GLU A 13 -1.26 3.66 9.28
CA GLU A 13 -0.88 4.77 8.41
C GLU A 13 -0.21 4.19 7.16
N PRO A 14 -0.68 4.53 5.95
CA PRO A 14 -0.16 3.90 4.75
C PRO A 14 1.29 4.30 4.52
N VAL A 15 2.13 3.31 4.28
CA VAL A 15 3.57 3.49 4.05
C VAL A 15 3.87 3.21 2.58
N VAL A 16 4.68 4.08 1.95
CA VAL A 16 5.24 3.85 0.61
C VAL A 16 6.76 3.84 0.69
N ARG A 17 7.37 2.74 0.27
CA ARG A 17 8.82 2.55 0.28
C ARG A 17 9.32 2.21 -1.11
N GLN A 18 10.37 2.89 -1.55
CA GLN A 18 11.07 2.46 -2.75
C GLN A 18 11.92 1.23 -2.42
N VAL A 19 11.72 0.14 -3.17
CA VAL A 19 12.39 -1.14 -2.93
C VAL A 19 13.41 -1.49 -4.01
N THR A 20 13.19 -1.00 -5.23
CA THR A 20 14.17 -0.99 -6.32
C THR A 20 14.08 0.32 -7.10
N GLU A 21 14.88 0.51 -8.15
CA GLU A 21 14.77 1.67 -9.03
C GLU A 21 13.37 1.76 -9.68
N ASP A 22 12.80 0.60 -10.04
CA ASP A 22 11.55 0.50 -10.79
C ASP A 22 10.33 0.13 -9.94
N LEU A 23 10.49 -0.21 -8.66
CA LEU A 23 9.40 -0.68 -7.80
C LEU A 23 9.28 0.05 -6.47
N VAL A 24 8.03 0.24 -6.05
CA VAL A 24 7.64 0.64 -4.70
C VAL A 24 6.81 -0.45 -4.03
N LEU A 25 7.01 -0.60 -2.73
CA LEU A 25 6.13 -1.33 -1.82
C LEU A 25 5.17 -0.32 -1.18
N VAL A 26 3.87 -0.58 -1.29
CA VAL A 26 2.82 0.15 -0.56
C VAL A 26 2.24 -0.78 0.50
N GLU A 27 2.30 -0.38 1.76
CA GLU A 27 1.68 -1.08 2.88
C GLU A 27 0.48 -0.25 3.34
N ALA A 28 -0.73 -0.77 3.13
CA ALA A 28 -1.97 -0.04 3.42
C ALA A 28 -3.15 -1.00 3.60
N GLY A 29 -4.08 -0.70 4.51
CA GLY A 29 -5.33 -1.46 4.67
C GLY A 29 -5.13 -2.94 4.97
N GLY A 30 -4.04 -3.31 5.64
CA GLY A 30 -3.65 -4.71 5.89
C GLY A 30 -3.20 -5.47 4.65
N ARG A 31 -2.69 -4.76 3.62
CA ARG A 31 -2.16 -5.32 2.37
C ARG A 31 -0.77 -4.78 2.09
N LYS A 32 0.00 -5.57 1.33
CA LYS A 32 1.30 -5.17 0.77
C LYS A 32 1.21 -5.25 -0.74
N VAL A 33 1.43 -4.14 -1.42
CA VAL A 33 1.31 -4.02 -2.87
C VAL A 33 2.68 -3.69 -3.44
N LEU A 34 3.17 -4.51 -4.35
CA LEU A 34 4.37 -4.21 -5.12
C LEU A 34 3.94 -3.62 -6.46
N ALA A 35 4.31 -2.38 -6.75
CA ALA A 35 3.90 -1.67 -7.96
C ALA A 35 5.07 -0.90 -8.58
N ALA A 36 4.90 -0.44 -9.82
CA ALA A 36 5.89 0.43 -10.47
C ALA A 36 6.18 1.68 -9.64
N ALA A 37 7.45 2.08 -9.56
CA ALA A 37 7.91 3.23 -8.79
C ALA A 37 7.53 4.57 -9.41
N VAL A 38 7.17 4.58 -10.69
CA VAL A 38 6.88 5.78 -11.47
C VAL A 38 5.49 5.75 -12.08
N CYS A 39 4.83 6.90 -12.05
CA CYS A 39 3.54 7.10 -12.67
C CYS A 39 3.67 6.98 -14.20
N PRO A 40 2.86 6.15 -14.88
CA PRO A 40 2.94 5.93 -16.32
C PRO A 40 2.57 7.15 -17.18
N HIS A 41 2.04 8.22 -16.57
CA HIS A 41 1.75 9.46 -17.30
C HIS A 41 3.02 10.20 -17.72
N ARG A 42 3.86 10.59 -16.75
CA ARG A 42 5.07 11.43 -16.97
C ARG A 42 6.19 11.13 -15.97
N GLY A 43 6.25 9.90 -15.44
CA GLY A 43 7.36 9.46 -14.59
C GLY A 43 7.35 10.01 -13.15
N GLY A 44 6.23 10.55 -12.67
CA GLY A 44 6.13 11.04 -11.30
C GLY A 44 6.45 9.95 -10.28
N ARG A 45 7.39 10.21 -9.35
CA ARG A 45 7.86 9.21 -8.37
C ARG A 45 6.78 8.90 -7.34
N LEU A 46 6.28 7.67 -7.35
CA LEU A 46 5.16 7.24 -6.51
C LEU A 46 5.55 7.03 -5.04
N LYS A 47 6.84 6.97 -4.71
CA LYS A 47 7.28 6.99 -3.30
C LYS A 47 6.85 8.24 -2.51
N TYR A 48 6.51 9.32 -3.22
CA TYR A 48 5.97 10.54 -2.62
C TYR A 48 4.44 10.67 -2.83
N GLY A 49 3.80 9.62 -3.34
CA GLY A 49 2.36 9.60 -3.61
C GLY A 49 1.53 9.54 -2.34
N ARG A 50 0.32 10.10 -2.42
CA ARG A 50 -0.67 9.99 -1.34
C ARG A 50 -1.40 8.67 -1.46
N VAL A 51 -1.51 7.92 -0.37
CA VAL A 51 -2.25 6.65 -0.35
C VAL A 51 -3.55 6.83 0.42
N ASP A 52 -4.64 6.32 -0.14
CA ASP A 52 -5.91 6.09 0.54
C ASP A 52 -5.94 4.60 0.89
N GLY A 53 -5.64 4.28 2.15
CA GLY A 53 -5.55 2.89 2.62
C GLY A 53 -6.88 2.18 2.75
N ASP A 54 -7.97 2.93 2.97
CA ASP A 54 -9.33 2.37 3.05
C ASP A 54 -9.81 1.87 1.68
N ARG A 55 -9.45 2.60 0.62
CA ARG A 55 -9.85 2.28 -0.76
C ARG A 55 -8.76 1.58 -1.57
N LEU A 56 -7.58 1.37 -0.99
CA LEU A 56 -6.37 0.89 -1.67
C LEU A 56 -6.08 1.65 -2.97
N ARG A 57 -5.88 2.96 -2.85
CA ARG A 57 -5.56 3.83 -4.00
C ARG A 57 -4.29 4.61 -3.75
N ILE A 58 -3.54 4.87 -4.82
CA ILE A 58 -2.40 5.79 -4.79
C ILE A 58 -2.61 6.94 -5.76
N THR A 59 -2.36 8.16 -5.29
CA THR A 59 -2.43 9.38 -6.08
C THR A 59 -1.02 9.90 -6.34
N CYS A 60 -0.68 10.04 -7.61
CA CYS A 60 0.59 10.60 -8.06
C CYS A 60 0.77 12.03 -7.53
N PRO A 61 1.91 12.36 -6.92
CA PRO A 61 2.11 13.66 -6.27
C PRO A 61 2.25 14.81 -7.27
N LEU A 62 2.61 14.51 -8.53
CA LEU A 62 2.95 15.53 -9.51
C LEU A 62 1.71 16.13 -10.21
N HIS A 63 0.79 15.26 -10.66
CA HIS A 63 -0.39 15.67 -11.45
C HIS A 63 -1.69 15.00 -10.97
N HIS A 64 -1.67 14.38 -9.79
CA HIS A 64 -2.84 13.83 -9.11
C HIS A 64 -3.61 12.71 -9.84
N THR A 65 -3.00 12.06 -10.85
CA THR A 65 -3.54 10.81 -11.40
C THR A 65 -3.63 9.75 -10.31
N THR A 66 -4.81 9.16 -10.14
CA THR A 66 -5.07 8.16 -9.09
C THR A 66 -5.26 6.78 -9.69
N PHE A 67 -4.65 5.78 -9.07
CA PHE A 67 -4.70 4.40 -9.49
C PHE A 67 -5.25 3.50 -8.38
N ASP A 68 -5.99 2.46 -8.77
CA ASP A 68 -6.32 1.34 -7.91
C ASP A 68 -5.06 0.49 -7.67
N LEU A 69 -4.73 0.21 -6.40
CA LEU A 69 -3.53 -0.55 -6.05
C LEU A 69 -3.73 -2.07 -6.17
N THR A 70 -4.95 -2.55 -6.43
CA THR A 70 -5.22 -3.97 -6.65
C THR A 70 -5.10 -4.31 -8.14
N SER A 71 -5.73 -3.52 -9.01
CA SER A 71 -5.78 -3.77 -10.46
C SER A 71 -4.78 -2.93 -11.26
N GLY A 72 -4.30 -1.81 -10.71
CA GLY A 72 -3.52 -0.81 -11.44
C GLY A 72 -4.36 0.16 -12.28
N GLU A 73 -5.69 -0.02 -12.31
CA GLU A 73 -6.58 0.80 -13.14
C GLU A 73 -6.45 2.29 -12.78
N ARG A 74 -6.40 3.14 -13.81
CA ARG A 74 -6.47 4.59 -13.63
C ARG A 74 -7.91 5.00 -13.31
N LEU A 75 -8.13 5.48 -12.10
CA LEU A 75 -9.45 5.87 -11.59
C LEU A 75 -9.78 7.35 -11.89
N SER A 76 -8.77 8.23 -11.93
CA SER A 76 -8.95 9.66 -12.19
C SER A 76 -7.66 10.35 -12.63
N GLY A 77 -7.78 11.61 -13.05
CA GLY A 77 -6.65 12.44 -13.50
C GLY A 77 -6.27 12.22 -14.97
N ALA A 78 -5.06 12.66 -15.33
CA ALA A 78 -4.58 12.68 -16.72
C ALA A 78 -4.63 11.29 -17.38
N ALA A 79 -5.04 11.24 -18.65
CA ALA A 79 -5.09 9.99 -19.42
C ALA A 79 -3.69 9.39 -19.58
N CYS A 80 -3.54 8.13 -19.16
CA CYS A 80 -2.32 7.34 -19.31
C CYS A 80 -2.66 5.84 -19.17
N ALA A 81 -1.67 4.99 -19.41
CA ALA A 81 -1.78 3.55 -19.14
C ALA A 81 -2.08 3.25 -17.66
N ALA A 82 -2.55 2.04 -17.39
CA ALA A 82 -2.69 1.51 -16.04
C ALA A 82 -1.32 1.47 -15.34
N LEU A 83 -1.32 1.66 -14.02
CA LEU A 83 -0.14 1.44 -13.20
C LEU A 83 0.18 -0.05 -13.18
N ARG A 84 1.44 -0.43 -13.43
CA ARG A 84 1.84 -1.83 -13.31
C ARG A 84 1.85 -2.23 -11.83
N VAL A 85 0.91 -3.09 -11.46
CA VAL A 85 0.91 -3.81 -10.18
C VAL A 85 1.55 -5.18 -10.41
N VAL A 86 2.56 -5.51 -9.62
CA VAL A 86 3.33 -6.76 -9.72
C VAL A 86 2.67 -7.85 -8.89
N ASP A 87 2.35 -7.53 -7.64
CA ASP A 87 1.73 -8.48 -6.71
C ASP A 87 0.98 -7.75 -5.59
N VAL A 88 0.01 -8.44 -5.00
CA VAL A 88 -0.82 -7.95 -3.88
C VAL A 88 -0.89 -9.03 -2.80
N LEU A 89 -0.06 -8.87 -1.79
CA LEU A 89 0.08 -9.80 -0.68
C LEU A 89 -0.78 -9.38 0.52
N PRO A 90 -1.16 -10.33 1.40
CA PRO A 90 -1.68 -9.99 2.72
C PRO A 90 -0.62 -9.25 3.54
N GLY A 91 -1.03 -8.24 4.31
CA GLY A 91 -0.21 -7.66 5.35
C GLY A 91 0.04 -8.71 6.42
N GLN A 92 1.31 -8.96 6.74
CA GLN A 92 1.67 -9.73 7.92
C GLN A 92 1.63 -8.76 9.09
N ASP A 93 0.81 -9.02 10.10
CA ASP A 93 0.97 -8.36 11.40
C ASP A 93 2.34 -8.75 11.93
N VAL A 94 3.30 -7.83 11.85
CA VAL A 94 4.61 -8.04 12.48
C VAL A 94 4.43 -7.84 13.98
N THR A 95 3.72 -8.75 14.63
CA THR A 95 3.90 -8.92 16.07
C THR A 95 5.24 -9.63 16.18
N ALA A 96 6.31 -8.88 16.45
CA ALA A 96 7.55 -9.51 16.90
C ALA A 96 7.17 -10.50 18.02
N PRO A 97 7.64 -11.75 18.00
CA PRO A 97 7.43 -12.62 19.14
C PRO A 97 8.01 -11.92 20.36
N ASP A 98 7.13 -11.62 21.32
CA ASP A 98 7.48 -11.11 22.63
C ASP A 98 8.55 -12.06 23.20
N PRO A 99 9.77 -11.59 23.56
CA PRO A 99 10.69 -12.43 24.31
C PRO A 99 10.05 -12.66 25.68
N SER A 100 9.25 -13.72 25.78
CA SER A 100 8.65 -14.13 27.05
C SER A 100 9.74 -14.20 28.12
N PRO A 101 9.49 -13.68 29.34
CA PRO A 101 10.46 -13.71 30.40
C PRO A 101 10.66 -15.17 30.79
N GLY A 102 11.85 -15.70 30.51
CA GLY A 102 12.29 -16.96 31.08
C GLY A 102 12.33 -16.84 32.60
N GLY A 103 11.29 -17.34 33.25
CA GLY A 103 11.27 -17.55 34.69
C GLY A 103 12.09 -18.79 35.07
N ALA A 104 12.95 -18.61 36.07
CA ALA A 104 13.29 -19.47 37.23
C ALA A 104 13.39 -21.01 37.04
N PRO A 105 14.29 -21.68 37.79
CA PRO A 105 14.13 -21.79 39.24
C PRO A 105 15.01 -20.86 40.08
#